data_AF-A0A950D7V7-F1
#
_entry.id   AF-A0A950D7V7-F1
#
_cell.length_a   1.000
_cell.length_b   1.000
_cell.length_c   1.000
_cell.angle_alpha   90.00
_cell.angle_beta   90.00
_cell.angle_gamma   90.00
#
_symmetry.space_group_name_H-M   'P 1'
#
loop_
_entity.id
_entity.type
_entity.pdbx_description
1 polymer ?
#
loop_
_entity_poly.entity_id
_entity_poly.type
_entity_poly.pdbx_seq_one_letter_code
_entity_poly.pdbx_strand_id
1 'polypeptide(L)'
;IEFADHNQILNETLPTLHRLKQKGLARFVGITGLPLRVFPSVLDKVGPSIVDTILSFCHYELNDDSLLGLIPYLTEKGVGVINASPTGMGLLTPQGAPAWHPASKAIIDGCRRAVEYCQKRGIDIVKPAIQFACSQPDIATTLVSTARSSNIRDNIAYAEEQVDESLLTELLDVLKPIHNFNFTRGRLEHRDLLLGPADQVNDSANS
;
A
#
# COMPACT_ATOMS: atom_id res chain seq x y z
N ILE A 1 -11.25 5.84 -0.29
CA ILE A 1 -12.00 6.99 -0.85
C ILE A 1 -12.32 6.83 -2.34
N GLU A 2 -11.62 5.95 -3.05
CA GLU A 2 -11.74 5.63 -4.46
C GLU A 2 -13.15 5.19 -4.93
N PHE A 3 -13.99 4.65 -4.04
CA PHE A 3 -15.36 4.22 -4.36
C PHE A 3 -16.44 5.30 -4.17
N ALA A 4 -16.13 6.37 -3.43
CA ALA A 4 -17.10 7.39 -3.07
C ALA A 4 -17.11 8.53 -4.10
N ASP A 5 -18.22 9.28 -4.18
CA ASP A 5 -18.23 10.55 -4.90
C ASP A 5 -17.35 11.57 -4.14
N HIS A 6 -16.33 12.09 -4.81
CA HIS A 6 -15.44 13.09 -4.21
C HIS A 6 -16.17 14.38 -3.85
N ASN A 7 -17.29 14.74 -4.50
CA ASN A 7 -18.10 15.88 -4.09
C ASN A 7 -18.70 15.68 -2.69
N GLN A 8 -19.17 14.47 -2.39
CA GLN A 8 -19.68 14.14 -1.06
C GLN A 8 -18.54 14.15 -0.03
N ILE A 9 -17.37 13.61 -0.38
CA ILE A 9 -16.19 13.66 0.49
C ILE A 9 -15.82 15.11 0.84
N LEU A 10 -15.74 15.98 -0.16
CA LEU A 10 -15.26 17.35 -0.03
C LEU A 10 -16.28 18.27 0.66
N ASN A 11 -17.56 18.13 0.33
CA ASN A 11 -18.60 19.08 0.77
C ASN A 11 -19.35 18.62 2.03
N GLU A 12 -19.33 17.33 2.35
CA GLU A 12 -20.08 16.78 3.48
C GLU A 12 -19.17 16.07 4.49
N THR A 13 -18.41 15.07 4.05
CA THR A 13 -17.66 14.18 4.94
C THR A 13 -16.51 14.90 5.64
N LEU A 14 -15.58 15.48 4.90
CA LEU A 14 -14.41 16.16 5.48
C LEU A 14 -14.79 17.38 6.33
N PRO A 15 -15.75 18.25 5.93
CA PRO A 15 -16.24 19.32 6.79
C PRO A 15 -16.84 18.78 8.09
N THR A 16 -17.57 17.66 8.04
CA THR A 16 -18.15 17.03 9.23
C THR A 16 -17.07 16.48 10.15
N LEU A 17 -16.10 15.72 9.62
CA LEU A 17 -14.97 15.20 10.39
C LEU A 17 -14.14 16.32 11.02
N HIS A 18 -13.92 17.43 10.29
CA HIS A 18 -13.24 18.59 10.82
C HIS A 18 -14.01 19.24 12.00
N ARG A 19 -15.34 19.36 11.91
CA ARG A 19 -16.16 19.83 13.05
C ARG A 19 -16.06 18.89 14.26
N LEU A 20 -16.00 17.58 14.05
CA LEU A 20 -15.80 16.61 15.14
C LEU A 20 -14.41 16.77 15.78
N LYS A 21 -13.39 17.06 14.98
CA LYS A 21 -12.04 17.40 15.46
C LYS A 21 -12.04 18.70 16.28
N GLN A 22 -12.69 19.76 15.80
CA GLN A 22 -12.84 21.02 16.54
C GLN A 22 -13.57 20.86 17.88
N LYS A 23 -14.52 19.91 17.97
CA LYS A 23 -15.21 19.55 19.21
C LYS A 23 -14.39 18.66 20.15
N GLY A 24 -13.18 18.27 19.77
CA GLY A 24 -12.31 17.38 20.55
C GLY A 24 -12.75 15.90 20.55
N LEU A 25 -13.69 15.51 19.69
CA LEU A 25 -14.18 14.12 19.59
C LEU A 25 -13.27 13.23 18.74
N ALA A 26 -12.50 13.84 17.85
CA ALA A 26 -11.44 13.21 17.08
C ALA A 26 -10.16 14.03 17.23
N ARG A 27 -9.01 13.37 17.26
CA ARG A 27 -7.70 14.07 17.30
C ARG A 27 -7.18 14.38 15.91
N PHE A 28 -7.36 13.44 14.97
CA PHE A 28 -6.85 13.51 13.60
C PHE A 28 -7.88 12.93 12.62
N VAL A 29 -7.80 13.36 11.36
CA VAL A 29 -8.63 12.91 10.24
C VAL A 29 -7.73 12.32 9.17
N GLY A 30 -8.03 11.10 8.72
CA GLY A 30 -7.28 10.43 7.67
C GLY A 30 -8.16 10.02 6.49
N ILE A 31 -7.55 9.87 5.32
CA ILE A 31 -8.17 9.27 4.14
C ILE A 31 -7.38 8.04 3.69
N THR A 32 -8.08 7.04 3.17
CA THR A 32 -7.49 5.78 2.71
C THR A 32 -7.79 5.56 1.25
N GLY A 33 -6.86 5.00 0.48
CA GLY A 33 -7.16 4.58 -0.90
C GLY A 33 -6.09 3.67 -1.48
N LEU A 34 -6.52 2.79 -2.40
CA LEU A 34 -5.59 2.06 -3.27
C LEU A 34 -4.95 3.04 -4.28
N PRO A 35 -5.70 3.63 -5.24
CA PRO A 35 -5.05 4.34 -6.33
C PRO A 35 -4.38 5.62 -5.82
N LEU A 36 -3.10 5.83 -6.10
CA LEU A 36 -2.33 6.95 -5.56
C LEU A 36 -2.90 8.30 -6.00
N ARG A 37 -3.48 8.38 -7.21
CA ARG A 37 -4.02 9.66 -7.72
C ARG A 37 -5.21 10.20 -6.93
N VAL A 38 -5.86 9.37 -6.11
CA VAL A 38 -7.02 9.84 -5.32
C VAL A 38 -6.59 10.83 -4.25
N PHE A 39 -5.37 10.73 -3.73
CA PHE A 39 -4.90 11.62 -2.67
C PHE A 39 -4.76 13.07 -3.17
N PRO A 40 -4.02 13.38 -4.26
CA PRO A 40 -3.98 14.75 -4.78
C PRO A 40 -5.37 15.28 -5.17
N SER A 41 -6.22 14.44 -5.76
CA SER A 41 -7.55 14.87 -6.21
C SER A 41 -8.47 15.38 -5.10
N VAL A 42 -8.19 15.02 -3.84
CA VAL A 42 -8.87 15.50 -2.63
C VAL A 42 -8.04 16.56 -1.91
N LEU A 43 -6.74 16.31 -1.70
CA LEU A 43 -5.85 17.18 -0.93
C LEU A 43 -5.60 18.55 -1.59
N ASP A 44 -5.77 18.67 -2.90
CA ASP A 44 -5.68 19.96 -3.60
C ASP A 44 -6.94 20.82 -3.45
N LYS A 45 -8.04 20.25 -2.97
CA LYS A 45 -9.34 20.92 -2.84
C LYS A 45 -9.72 21.24 -1.41
N VAL A 46 -8.86 20.92 -0.45
CA VAL A 46 -9.09 21.18 0.97
C VAL A 46 -8.01 22.07 1.55
N GLY A 47 -8.38 22.84 2.57
CA GLY A 47 -7.43 23.67 3.31
C GLY A 47 -6.43 22.83 4.13
N PRO A 48 -5.37 23.47 4.65
CA PRO A 48 -4.40 22.80 5.52
C PRO A 48 -5.09 22.22 6.77
N SER A 49 -4.55 21.12 7.28
CA SER A 49 -5.00 20.46 8.52
C SER A 49 -6.45 19.91 8.52
N ILE A 50 -7.11 19.87 7.36
CA ILE A 50 -8.38 19.17 7.15
C ILE A 50 -8.17 17.66 7.10
N VAL A 51 -7.10 17.23 6.42
CA VAL A 51 -6.62 15.85 6.38
C VAL A 51 -5.23 15.84 7.00
N ASP A 52 -5.03 14.99 8.00
CA ASP A 52 -3.78 14.87 8.75
C ASP A 52 -2.92 13.71 8.24
N THR A 53 -3.54 12.64 7.74
CA THR A 53 -2.83 11.44 7.27
C THR A 53 -3.47 10.81 6.04
N ILE A 54 -2.66 10.18 5.21
CA ILE A 54 -3.14 9.15 4.28
C ILE A 54 -2.84 7.76 4.78
N LEU A 55 -3.63 6.78 4.33
CA LEU A 55 -3.27 5.37 4.32
C LEU A 55 -3.30 4.89 2.87
N SER A 56 -2.12 4.55 2.34
CA SER A 56 -1.95 3.87 1.06
C SER A 56 -1.62 2.41 1.31
N PHE A 57 -2.11 1.51 0.47
CA PHE A 57 -1.81 0.09 0.56
C PHE A 57 -1.37 -0.47 -0.79
N CYS A 58 -0.48 -1.46 -0.77
CA CYS A 58 0.08 -2.13 -1.96
C CYS A 58 0.89 -1.21 -2.90
N HIS A 59 1.40 -0.08 -2.41
CA HIS A 59 2.25 0.87 -3.17
C HIS A 59 3.60 1.18 -2.51
N TYR A 60 3.88 0.52 -1.39
CA TYR A 60 5.22 0.45 -0.79
C TYR A 60 5.46 -0.95 -0.22
N GLU A 61 5.81 -1.86 -1.13
CA GLU A 61 6.09 -3.28 -0.95
C GLU A 61 7.22 -3.72 -1.90
N LEU A 62 7.77 -4.92 -1.76
CA LEU A 62 8.98 -5.31 -2.50
C LEU A 62 8.86 -5.16 -4.03
N ASN A 63 7.66 -5.29 -4.60
CA ASN A 63 7.41 -5.16 -6.04
C ASN A 63 6.87 -3.79 -6.47
N ASP A 64 6.50 -2.91 -5.54
CA ASP A 64 5.92 -1.60 -5.84
C ASP A 64 6.39 -0.55 -4.82
N ASP A 65 7.15 0.44 -5.28
CA ASP A 65 7.62 1.59 -4.50
C ASP A 65 7.02 2.93 -4.97
N SER A 66 5.95 2.89 -5.77
CA SER A 66 5.35 4.06 -6.39
C SER A 66 4.84 5.10 -5.38
N LEU A 67 4.54 4.72 -4.13
CA LEU A 67 4.20 5.65 -3.06
C LEU A 67 5.32 6.66 -2.80
N LEU A 68 6.59 6.29 -3.00
CA LEU A 68 7.73 7.19 -2.78
C LEU A 68 7.64 8.46 -3.65
N GLY A 69 7.09 8.35 -4.86
CA GLY A 69 6.88 9.50 -5.74
C GLY A 69 5.89 10.54 -5.20
N LEU A 70 5.04 10.15 -4.24
CA LEU A 70 4.02 11.01 -3.63
C LEU A 70 4.47 11.63 -2.30
N ILE A 71 5.51 11.08 -1.66
CA ILE A 71 5.99 11.53 -0.34
C ILE A 71 6.37 13.03 -0.31
N PRO A 72 7.11 13.59 -1.29
CA PRO A 72 7.44 15.01 -1.28
C PRO A 72 6.20 15.91 -1.27
N TYR A 73 5.19 15.57 -2.08
CA TYR A 73 3.91 16.27 -2.13
C TYR A 73 3.15 16.19 -0.80
N LEU A 74 3.09 15.01 -0.18
CA LEU A 74 2.41 14.82 1.10
C LEU A 74 3.11 15.60 2.23
N THR A 75 4.43 15.64 2.19
CA THR A 75 5.26 16.42 3.12
C THR A 75 4.97 17.92 2.99
N GLU A 76 4.91 18.45 1.76
CA GLU A 76 4.53 19.85 1.50
C GLU A 76 3.13 20.19 2.03
N LYS A 77 2.19 19.25 1.90
CA LYS A 77 0.82 19.40 2.43
C LYS A 77 0.74 19.24 3.95
N GLY A 78 1.80 18.82 4.63
CA GLY A 78 1.81 18.53 6.07
C GLY A 78 0.98 17.29 6.41
N VAL A 79 0.93 16.30 5.52
CA VAL A 79 0.12 15.07 5.65
C VAL A 79 1.04 13.88 5.93
N GLY A 80 0.79 13.19 7.04
CA GLY A 80 1.53 11.98 7.41
C GLY A 80 1.17 10.77 6.54
N VAL A 81 2.11 9.84 6.40
CA VAL A 81 1.96 8.65 5.54
C VAL A 81 1.87 7.39 6.38
N ILE A 82 0.82 6.60 6.15
CA ILE A 82 0.70 5.22 6.62
C ILE A 82 0.78 4.31 5.40
N ASN A 83 1.78 3.42 5.37
CA ASN A 83 1.82 2.31 4.42
C ASN A 83 1.01 1.14 4.96
N ALA A 84 0.44 0.31 4.10
CA ALA A 84 -0.31 -0.86 4.50
C ALA A 84 -0.20 -1.98 3.46
N SER A 85 -0.52 -3.19 3.88
CA SER A 85 -0.40 -4.41 3.06
C SER A 85 1.03 -4.64 2.54
N PRO A 86 2.06 -4.68 3.41
CA PRO A 86 3.46 -4.84 2.97
C PRO A 86 3.75 -6.18 2.26
N THR A 87 2.80 -7.11 2.29
CA THR A 87 2.87 -8.40 1.58
C THR A 87 1.95 -8.46 0.35
N GLY A 88 1.46 -7.33 -0.17
CA GLY A 88 0.60 -7.27 -1.35
C GLY A 88 -0.68 -8.07 -1.20
N MET A 89 -1.34 -7.94 -0.05
CA MET A 89 -2.59 -8.66 0.28
C MET A 89 -2.48 -10.19 0.07
N GLY A 90 -1.29 -10.75 0.33
CA GLY A 90 -1.00 -12.17 0.20
C GLY A 90 -0.07 -12.53 -0.98
N LEU A 91 0.20 -11.61 -1.91
CA LEU A 91 1.13 -11.81 -3.03
C LEU A 91 2.50 -12.31 -2.56
N LEU A 92 3.06 -11.69 -1.52
CA LEU A 92 4.37 -12.00 -0.94
C LEU A 92 4.20 -12.83 0.33
N THR A 93 3.49 -13.96 0.22
CA THR A 93 3.35 -14.94 1.30
C THR A 93 3.48 -16.36 0.75
N PRO A 94 3.86 -17.36 1.57
CA PRO A 94 3.90 -18.75 1.12
C PRO A 94 2.57 -19.28 0.58
N GLN A 95 1.43 -18.82 1.14
CA GLN A 95 0.10 -19.18 0.67
C GLN A 95 -0.22 -18.56 -0.69
N GLY A 96 0.31 -17.36 -0.94
CA GLY A 96 0.11 -16.59 -2.16
C GLY A 96 -1.22 -15.85 -2.20
N ALA A 97 -1.43 -15.10 -3.29
CA ALA A 97 -2.61 -14.29 -3.49
C ALA A 97 -3.92 -15.13 -3.48
N PRO A 98 -4.98 -14.65 -2.81
CA PRO A 98 -6.28 -15.29 -2.83
C PRO A 98 -6.96 -15.18 -4.21
N ALA A 99 -7.95 -16.03 -4.48
CA ALA A 99 -8.60 -16.09 -5.79
C ALA A 99 -9.28 -14.77 -6.23
N TRP A 100 -9.69 -13.93 -5.29
CA TRP A 100 -10.32 -12.62 -5.54
C TRP A 100 -9.31 -11.49 -5.78
N HIS A 101 -8.01 -11.76 -5.69
CA HIS A 101 -6.97 -10.74 -5.79
C HIS A 101 -7.03 -10.03 -7.16
N PRO A 102 -6.97 -8.70 -7.22
CA PRO A 102 -7.15 -7.94 -8.47
C PRO A 102 -5.93 -7.93 -9.39
N ALA A 103 -4.77 -8.31 -8.86
CA ALA A 103 -3.52 -8.28 -9.60
C ALA A 103 -3.58 -9.16 -10.85
N SER A 104 -2.91 -8.70 -11.91
CA SER A 104 -2.75 -9.47 -13.14
C SER A 104 -1.94 -10.74 -12.89
N LYS A 105 -2.06 -11.71 -13.79
CA LYS A 105 -1.25 -12.93 -13.74
C LYS A 105 0.25 -12.63 -13.72
N ALA A 106 0.70 -11.58 -14.42
CA ALA A 106 2.11 -11.18 -14.44
C ALA A 106 2.62 -10.80 -13.05
N ILE A 107 1.84 -10.01 -12.29
CA ILE A 107 2.18 -9.63 -10.91
C ILE A 107 2.16 -10.86 -10.00
N ILE A 108 1.10 -11.69 -10.09
CA ILE A 108 0.96 -12.90 -9.27
C ILE A 108 2.13 -13.86 -9.50
N ASP A 109 2.46 -14.14 -10.75
CA ASP A 109 3.58 -15.03 -11.12
C ASP A 109 4.93 -14.43 -10.70
N GLY A 110 5.12 -13.12 -10.89
CA GLY A 110 6.36 -12.44 -10.49
C GLY A 110 6.59 -12.50 -8.98
N CYS A 111 5.56 -12.20 -8.18
CA CYS A 111 5.61 -12.36 -6.73
C CYS A 111 5.86 -13.83 -6.35
N ARG A 112 5.19 -14.78 -7.03
CA ARG A 112 5.40 -16.22 -6.79
C ARG A 112 6.86 -16.63 -6.99
N ARG A 113 7.53 -16.13 -8.02
CA ARG A 113 8.97 -16.38 -8.24
C ARG A 113 9.83 -15.88 -7.07
N ALA A 114 9.52 -14.71 -6.51
CA ALA A 114 10.21 -14.21 -5.32
C ALA A 114 9.94 -15.10 -4.09
N VAL A 115 8.69 -15.54 -3.89
CA VAL A 115 8.36 -16.49 -2.81
C VAL A 115 9.19 -17.79 -2.95
N GLU A 116 9.22 -18.38 -4.13
CA GLU A 116 10.00 -19.60 -4.42
C GLU A 116 11.51 -19.39 -4.26
N TYR A 117 12.01 -18.19 -4.58
CA TYR A 117 13.41 -17.81 -4.40
C TYR A 117 13.83 -17.86 -2.92
N CYS A 118 13.00 -17.30 -2.04
CA CYS A 118 13.20 -17.36 -0.58
C CYS A 118 13.03 -18.80 -0.05
N GLN A 119 11.98 -19.51 -0.47
CA GLN A 119 11.70 -20.87 0.01
C GLN A 119 12.84 -21.86 -0.29
N LYS A 120 13.48 -21.78 -1.46
CA LYS A 120 14.65 -22.60 -1.80
C LYS A 120 15.84 -22.41 -0.87
N ARG A 121 15.88 -21.29 -0.13
CA ARG A 121 16.92 -20.94 0.84
C ARG A 121 16.45 -21.10 2.30
N GLY A 122 15.23 -21.60 2.51
CA GLY A 122 14.65 -21.73 3.85
C GLY A 122 14.26 -20.39 4.49
N ILE A 123 14.04 -19.36 3.68
CA ILE A 123 13.69 -18.01 4.13
C ILE A 123 12.19 -17.79 3.95
N ASP A 124 11.52 -17.21 4.95
CA ASP A 124 10.17 -16.70 4.79
C ASP A 124 10.23 -15.30 4.16
N ILE A 125 9.62 -15.14 2.98
CA ILE A 125 9.58 -13.86 2.25
C ILE A 125 8.86 -12.75 3.03
N VAL A 126 8.00 -13.10 3.99
CA VAL A 126 7.33 -12.10 4.84
C VAL A 126 8.36 -11.28 5.61
N LYS A 127 9.49 -11.88 6.03
CA LYS A 127 10.56 -11.16 6.73
C LYS A 127 11.13 -9.99 5.91
N PRO A 128 11.74 -10.19 4.72
CA PRO A 128 12.24 -9.08 3.92
C PRO A 128 11.13 -8.13 3.46
N ALA A 129 9.88 -8.60 3.28
CA ALA A 129 8.75 -7.72 2.95
C ALA A 129 8.42 -6.73 4.08
N ILE A 130 8.37 -7.20 5.33
CA ILE A 130 8.19 -6.34 6.52
C ILE A 130 9.37 -5.39 6.68
N GLN A 131 10.60 -5.90 6.56
CA GLN A 131 11.81 -5.09 6.69
C GLN A 131 11.86 -3.97 5.65
N PHE A 132 11.58 -4.28 4.37
CA PHE A 132 11.49 -3.27 3.31
C PHE A 132 10.42 -2.23 3.61
N ALA A 133 9.20 -2.67 3.96
CA ALA A 133 8.10 -1.75 4.23
C ALA A 133 8.32 -0.85 5.45
N CYS A 134 9.20 -1.22 6.37
CA CYS A 134 9.57 -0.42 7.55
C CYS A 134 10.86 0.38 7.37
N SER A 135 11.55 0.29 6.23
CA SER A 135 12.88 0.91 6.04
C SER A 135 12.82 2.38 5.61
N GLN A 136 11.68 2.87 5.13
CA GLN A 136 11.52 4.25 4.67
C GLN A 136 11.22 5.20 5.84
N PRO A 137 12.16 6.08 6.25
CA PRO A 137 11.96 7.02 7.36
C PRO A 137 10.81 8.02 7.16
N ASP A 138 10.46 8.36 5.92
CA ASP A 138 9.37 9.32 5.63
C ASP A 138 7.96 8.69 5.72
N ILE A 139 7.87 7.37 5.93
CA ILE A 139 6.62 6.66 6.22
C ILE A 139 6.51 6.46 7.72
N ALA A 140 5.51 7.07 8.35
CA ALA A 140 5.41 7.12 9.81
C ALA A 140 5.15 5.77 10.45
N THR A 141 4.43 4.87 9.75
CA THR A 141 4.16 3.51 10.22
C THR A 141 3.71 2.62 9.06
N THR A 142 3.95 1.32 9.21
CA THR A 142 3.42 0.27 8.33
C THR A 142 2.33 -0.53 9.05
N LEU A 143 1.14 -0.55 8.48
CA LEU A 143 -0.01 -1.30 8.97
C LEU A 143 -0.02 -2.71 8.38
N VAL A 144 0.00 -3.69 9.27
CA VAL A 144 -0.16 -5.11 8.96
C VAL A 144 -1.50 -5.63 9.48
N SER A 145 -2.04 -6.67 8.85
CA SER A 145 -3.23 -7.38 9.33
C SER A 145 -3.00 -8.88 9.24
N THR A 146 -3.56 -9.61 10.21
CA THR A 146 -3.48 -11.07 10.26
C THR A 146 -4.58 -11.62 11.16
N ALA A 147 -5.08 -12.81 10.84
CA ALA A 147 -6.02 -13.55 11.68
C ALA A 147 -5.32 -14.33 12.82
N ARG A 148 -3.98 -14.34 12.85
CA ARG A 148 -3.18 -15.10 13.82
C ARG A 148 -2.25 -14.17 14.58
N SER A 149 -2.36 -14.19 15.91
CA SER A 149 -1.51 -13.37 16.79
C SER A 149 -0.03 -13.75 16.73
N SER A 150 0.31 -14.99 16.38
CA SER A 150 1.70 -15.42 16.14
C SER A 150 2.37 -14.58 15.05
N ASN A 151 1.67 -14.34 13.94
CA ASN A 151 2.23 -13.58 12.83
C ASN A 151 2.52 -12.12 13.22
N ILE A 152 1.79 -11.53 14.16
CA ILE A 152 2.15 -10.20 14.69
C ILE A 152 3.47 -10.26 15.44
N ARG A 153 3.69 -11.30 16.26
CA ARG A 153 4.97 -11.47 16.98
C ARG A 153 6.13 -11.66 16.00
N ASP A 154 5.91 -12.47 14.96
CA ASP A 154 6.92 -12.70 13.92
C ASP A 154 7.23 -11.40 13.16
N ASN A 155 6.21 -10.63 12.75
CA ASN A 155 6.41 -9.34 12.08
C ASN A 155 7.19 -8.34 12.94
N ILE A 156 6.93 -8.29 14.25
CA ILE A 156 7.68 -7.43 15.18
C ILE A 156 9.14 -7.87 15.21
N ALA A 157 9.40 -9.18 15.41
CA ALA A 157 10.75 -9.72 15.43
C ALA A 157 11.49 -9.42 14.11
N TYR A 158 10.85 -9.64 12.97
CA TYR A 158 11.42 -9.34 11.65
C TYR A 158 11.80 -7.86 11.47
N ALA A 159 10.98 -6.94 11.97
CA ALA A 159 11.25 -5.51 11.89
C ALA A 159 12.40 -5.05 12.80
N GLU A 160 12.66 -5.75 13.90
CA GLU A 160 13.73 -5.44 14.86
C GLU A 160 15.08 -6.10 14.49
N GLU A 161 15.05 -7.17 13.70
CA GLU A 161 16.24 -7.85 13.21
C GLU A 161 17.01 -7.02 12.18
N GLN A 162 18.33 -7.22 12.11
CA GLN A 162 19.16 -6.62 11.08
C GLN A 162 18.71 -7.09 9.68
N VAL A 163 18.60 -6.14 8.75
CA VAL A 163 18.27 -6.42 7.35
C VAL A 163 19.45 -7.10 6.67
N ASP A 164 19.16 -8.20 5.96
CA ASP A 164 20.11 -8.80 5.02
C ASP A 164 20.04 -8.04 3.69
N GLU A 165 20.91 -7.04 3.55
CA GLU A 165 20.95 -6.16 2.38
C GLU A 165 21.24 -6.92 1.07
N SER A 166 22.01 -8.01 1.15
CA SER A 166 22.32 -8.83 -0.02
C SER A 166 21.07 -9.55 -0.50
N LEU A 167 20.35 -10.21 0.42
CA LEU A 167 19.08 -10.87 0.12
C LEU A 167 18.05 -9.87 -0.42
N LEU A 168 17.94 -8.69 0.20
CA LEU A 168 16.99 -7.67 -0.23
C LEU A 168 17.29 -7.22 -1.66
N THR A 169 18.56 -6.95 -1.98
CA THR A 169 18.99 -6.59 -3.34
C THR A 169 18.66 -7.69 -4.35
N GLU A 170 18.95 -8.96 -4.02
CA GLU A 170 18.63 -10.11 -4.87
C GLU A 170 17.12 -10.24 -5.11
N LEU A 171 16.29 -10.00 -4.10
CA LEU A 171 14.83 -10.05 -4.23
C LEU A 171 14.29 -8.92 -5.11
N LEU A 172 14.82 -7.70 -4.97
CA LEU A 172 14.46 -6.59 -5.83
C LEU A 172 14.84 -6.89 -7.30
N ASP A 173 15.97 -7.55 -7.54
CA ASP A 173 16.36 -8.01 -8.88
C ASP A 173 15.40 -9.08 -9.45
N VAL A 174 14.94 -10.02 -8.63
CA VAL A 174 13.93 -11.02 -9.02
C VAL A 174 12.59 -10.36 -9.38
N LEU A 175 12.23 -9.28 -8.67
CA LEU A 175 10.97 -8.55 -8.85
C LEU A 175 11.05 -7.45 -9.92
N LYS A 176 12.24 -7.03 -10.33
CA LYS A 176 12.49 -6.00 -11.35
C LYS A 176 11.61 -6.11 -12.61
N PRO A 177 11.34 -7.29 -13.19
CA PRO A 177 10.48 -7.40 -14.36
C PRO A 177 9.03 -6.98 -14.17
N ILE A 178 8.56 -6.90 -12.91
CA ILE A 178 7.21 -6.46 -12.54
C ILE A 178 7.22 -5.22 -11.64
N HIS A 179 8.37 -4.57 -11.49
CA HIS A 179 8.52 -3.40 -10.62
C HIS A 179 7.53 -2.31 -11.02
N ASN A 180 6.72 -1.87 -10.06
CA ASN A 180 5.65 -0.89 -10.22
C ASN A 180 4.56 -1.30 -11.22
N PHE A 181 4.46 -2.58 -11.60
CA PHE A 181 3.22 -3.08 -12.19
C PHE A 181 2.14 -3.06 -11.13
N ASN A 182 0.99 -2.48 -11.47
CA ASN A 182 -0.04 -2.21 -10.49
C ASN A 182 -1.39 -2.84 -10.90
N PHE A 183 -2.33 -2.69 -9.98
CA PHE A 183 -3.74 -2.92 -10.20
C PHE A 183 -4.51 -1.79 -9.55
N THR A 184 -5.75 -1.58 -9.96
CA THR A 184 -6.55 -0.46 -9.49
C THR A 184 -7.99 -0.88 -9.23
N ARG A 185 -8.71 -0.09 -8.44
CA ARG A 185 -10.11 -0.30 -8.07
C ARG A 185 -10.80 1.05 -7.84
N GLY A 186 -12.11 1.02 -7.63
CA GLY A 186 -12.91 2.21 -7.43
C GLY A 186 -13.55 2.73 -8.72
N ARG A 187 -14.12 3.93 -8.62
CA ARG A 187 -14.78 4.62 -9.73
C ARG A 187 -13.78 4.92 -10.84
N LEU A 188 -14.23 4.88 -12.10
CA LEU A 188 -13.34 4.96 -13.27
C LEU A 188 -12.46 6.23 -13.25
N GLU A 189 -13.05 7.35 -12.88
CA GLU A 189 -12.39 8.65 -12.74
C GLU A 189 -11.30 8.71 -11.65
N HIS A 190 -11.29 7.74 -10.72
CA HIS A 190 -10.36 7.66 -9.60
C HIS A 190 -9.24 6.64 -9.81
N ARG A 191 -9.31 5.83 -10.87
CA ARG A 191 -8.34 4.78 -11.14
C ARG A 191 -7.01 5.33 -11.63
N ASP A 192 -5.93 4.75 -11.13
CA ASP A 192 -4.59 4.97 -11.67
C ASP A 192 -4.49 4.39 -13.08
N LEU A 193 -3.52 4.90 -13.84
CA LEU A 193 -3.10 4.23 -15.06
C LEU A 193 -2.53 2.85 -14.69
N LEU A 194 -2.96 1.82 -15.43
CA LEU A 194 -2.41 0.50 -15.26
C LEU A 194 -1.03 0.40 -15.93
N LEU A 195 -0.05 -0.06 -15.15
CA LEU A 195 1.31 -0.31 -15.58
C LEU A 195 1.53 -1.83 -15.64
N GLY A 196 2.06 -2.31 -16.77
CA GLY A 196 2.24 -3.73 -17.05
C GLY A 196 1.50 -4.21 -18.30
N PRO A 197 1.58 -5.52 -18.63
CA PRO A 197 0.95 -6.06 -19.83
C PRO A 197 -0.58 -5.90 -19.78
N ALA A 198 -1.14 -5.34 -20.86
CA ALA A 198 -2.53 -4.90 -20.97
C ALA A 198 -3.58 -6.04 -20.92
N ASP A 199 -3.16 -7.29 -21.09
CA ASP A 199 -4.04 -8.40 -21.49
C ASP A 199 -4.62 -9.23 -20.34
N GLN A 200 -4.52 -8.78 -19.08
CA GLN A 200 -4.83 -9.61 -17.90
C GLN A 200 -5.42 -8.82 -16.72
N VAL A 201 -6.27 -7.82 -16.98
CA VAL A 201 -7.04 -7.16 -15.91
C VAL A 201 -8.16 -8.09 -15.48
N ASN A 202 -8.10 -8.58 -14.23
CA ASN A 202 -9.14 -9.41 -13.68
C ASN A 202 -10.33 -8.52 -13.29
N ASP A 203 -11.28 -8.33 -14.22
CA ASP A 203 -12.49 -7.50 -14.03
C ASP A 203 -13.42 -8.02 -12.90
N SER A 204 -13.13 -9.19 -12.33
CA SER A 204 -13.84 -9.77 -11.19
C SER A 204 -13.71 -8.99 -9.88
N ALA A 205 -12.81 -8.00 -9.81
CA ALA A 205 -12.59 -7.17 -8.62
C ALA A 205 -13.52 -5.94 -8.51
N ASN A 206 -14.46 -5.77 -9.45
CA ASN A 206 -15.39 -4.64 -9.50
C ASN A 206 -16.73 -4.87 -8.76
N SER A 207 -16.89 -5.99 -8.06
CA SER A 207 -18.08 -6.29 -7.24
C SER A 207 -17.88 -5.93 -5.78
#